data_AF-A0A8T3SUX1-F1
#
_entry.id   AF-A0A8T3SUX1-F1
#
_cell.length_a   1.000
_cell.length_b   1.000
_cell.length_c   1.000
_cell.angle_alpha   90.00
_cell.angle_beta   90.00
_cell.angle_gamma   90.00
#
_symmetry.space_group_name_H-M   'P 1'
#
loop_
_entity.id
_entity.type
_entity.pdbx_description
1 polymer ?
#
loop_
_entity_poly.entity_id
_entity_poly.type
_entity_poly.pdbx_seq_one_letter_code
_entity_poly.pdbx_strand_id
1 'polypeptide(L)'
;MHKCAAVTLLLACTVFAAAPLRAEICVGSKQFTESVILGEIVAQSIGHAAMTVTHRAELGGTRTLWGALLAGDIDIYPEYTGTIVQEILGHRALTDAKAIRAALAEYDVRMSAPLGFNNTYAVGMRRVRAEQLNIRKLSDLVSHPKLRLGFSSEFMDRADGWSGLARHYGLPQTDVRGLDHDLAYRGLEAGEIDATDLYATDAEIRYYDLVVLEDDRHYFPAYDAVWLYR
;
A
#
# COMPACT_ATOMS: atom_id res chain seq x y z
N MET A 1 -64.72 55.75 7.05
CA MET A 1 -64.81 54.28 7.19
C MET A 1 -63.57 53.67 6.54
N HIS A 2 -62.53 53.44 7.34
CA HIS A 2 -61.23 52.95 6.90
C HIS A 2 -61.24 51.41 6.79
N LYS A 3 -60.74 50.85 5.69
CA LYS A 3 -60.44 49.42 5.57
C LYS A 3 -58.92 49.25 5.48
N CYS A 4 -58.31 48.82 6.58
CA CYS A 4 -56.97 48.24 6.59
C CYS A 4 -57.09 46.78 6.11
N ALA A 5 -56.42 46.43 5.01
CA ALA A 5 -56.20 45.04 4.62
C ALA A 5 -54.77 44.67 5.03
N ALA A 6 -54.67 43.72 5.95
CA ALA A 6 -53.40 43.19 6.45
C ALA A 6 -52.73 42.34 5.35
N VAL A 7 -51.48 42.68 5.03
CA VAL A 7 -50.61 41.86 4.18
C VAL A 7 -49.94 40.82 5.07
N THR A 8 -50.36 39.56 4.97
CA THR A 8 -49.73 38.45 5.69
C THR A 8 -48.50 38.01 4.92
N LEU A 9 -47.31 38.33 5.43
CA LEU A 9 -46.03 37.89 4.90
C LEU A 9 -45.81 36.41 5.28
N LEU A 10 -45.96 35.48 4.33
CA LEU A 10 -45.58 34.08 4.53
C LEU A 10 -44.05 33.97 4.52
N LEU A 11 -43.47 33.68 5.69
CA LEU A 11 -42.06 33.35 5.84
C LEU A 11 -41.84 31.92 5.32
N ALA A 12 -41.31 31.79 4.10
CA ALA A 12 -40.90 30.49 3.56
C ALA A 12 -39.63 30.01 4.28
N CYS A 13 -39.79 29.18 5.31
CA CYS A 13 -38.70 28.40 5.89
C CYS A 13 -38.22 27.38 4.85
N THR A 14 -37.19 27.74 4.09
CA THR A 14 -36.40 26.77 3.33
C THR A 14 -35.63 25.92 4.32
N VAL A 15 -36.17 24.74 4.64
CA VAL A 15 -35.45 23.69 5.36
C VAL A 15 -34.33 23.24 4.43
N PHE A 16 -33.09 23.67 4.72
CA PHE A 16 -31.91 23.02 4.14
C PHE A 16 -31.88 21.60 4.68
N ALA A 17 -32.29 20.63 3.86
CA ALA A 17 -32.09 19.22 4.16
C ALA A 17 -30.57 18.99 4.20
N ALA A 18 -30.02 18.86 5.40
CA ALA A 18 -28.66 18.37 5.57
C ALA A 18 -28.59 16.98 4.92
N ALA A 19 -27.62 16.77 4.03
CA ALA A 19 -27.38 15.45 3.46
C ALA A 19 -27.24 14.45 4.62
N PRO A 20 -27.88 13.27 4.55
CA PRO A 20 -27.76 12.29 5.62
C PRO A 20 -26.29 11.94 5.79
N LEU A 21 -25.81 12.00 7.04
CA LEU A 21 -24.50 11.48 7.42
C LEU A 21 -24.44 10.03 6.91
N ARG A 22 -23.41 9.67 6.11
CA ARG A 22 -23.27 8.31 5.61
C ARG A 22 -23.30 7.36 6.81
N ALA A 23 -24.31 6.49 6.84
CA ALA A 23 -24.66 5.73 8.04
C ALA A 23 -23.60 4.69 8.44
N GLU A 24 -22.63 4.42 7.57
CA GLU A 24 -21.60 3.41 7.76
C GLU A 24 -20.32 3.83 7.02
N ILE A 25 -19.17 3.70 7.69
CA ILE A 25 -17.84 3.87 7.11
C ILE A 25 -17.27 2.49 6.81
N CYS A 26 -16.83 2.27 5.58
CA CYS A 26 -16.20 1.03 5.17
C CYS A 26 -14.68 1.18 5.12
N VAL A 27 -13.96 0.46 5.97
CA VAL A 27 -12.50 0.41 5.97
C VAL A 27 -12.04 -0.76 5.11
N GLY A 28 -11.07 -0.54 4.23
CA GLY A 28 -10.42 -1.61 3.47
C GLY A 28 -9.01 -1.92 3.98
N SER A 29 -8.51 -3.12 3.69
CA SER A 29 -7.09 -3.46 3.82
C SER A 29 -6.62 -4.44 2.74
N LYS A 30 -5.31 -4.38 2.44
CA LYS A 30 -4.63 -5.23 1.48
C LYS A 30 -4.43 -6.61 2.08
N GLN A 31 -4.14 -7.57 1.22
CA GLN A 31 -3.87 -8.95 1.62
C GLN A 31 -2.44 -9.11 2.19
N PHE A 32 -2.13 -8.41 3.28
CA PHE A 32 -0.96 -8.66 4.12
C PHE A 32 -1.18 -8.14 5.54
N THR A 33 -0.47 -8.76 6.49
CA THR A 33 -0.67 -8.60 7.94
C THR A 33 -0.68 -7.15 8.41
N GLU A 34 0.32 -6.35 8.05
CA GLU A 34 0.38 -4.94 8.48
C GLU A 34 -0.84 -4.15 7.98
N SER A 35 -1.26 -4.33 6.72
CA SER A 35 -2.41 -3.60 6.19
C SER A 35 -3.70 -3.97 6.93
N VAL A 36 -3.89 -5.25 7.26
CA VAL A 36 -5.05 -5.71 8.04
C VAL A 36 -5.04 -5.12 9.45
N ILE A 37 -3.87 -5.11 10.11
CA ILE A 37 -3.72 -4.51 11.45
C ILE A 37 -4.03 -3.01 11.41
N LEU A 38 -3.50 -2.28 10.43
CA LEU A 38 -3.79 -0.85 10.25
C LEU A 38 -5.28 -0.62 9.99
N GLY A 39 -5.91 -1.41 9.12
CA GLY A 39 -7.35 -1.36 8.86
C GLY A 39 -8.17 -1.52 10.14
N GLU A 40 -7.79 -2.46 11.00
CA GLU A 40 -8.47 -2.68 12.29
C GLU A 40 -8.25 -1.51 13.26
N ILE A 41 -7.03 -0.96 13.34
CA ILE A 41 -6.72 0.21 14.18
C ILE A 41 -7.60 1.40 13.79
N VAL A 42 -7.72 1.71 12.49
CA VAL A 42 -8.52 2.85 12.05
C VAL A 42 -10.02 2.58 12.20
N ALA A 43 -10.46 1.33 11.99
CA ALA A 43 -11.86 0.96 12.20
C ALA A 43 -12.30 1.17 13.65
N GLN A 44 -11.50 0.71 14.60
CA GLN A 44 -11.76 0.92 16.04
C GLN A 44 -11.65 2.39 16.43
N SER A 45 -10.70 3.14 15.85
CA SER A 45 -10.54 4.57 16.13
C SER A 45 -11.78 5.38 15.70
N ILE A 46 -12.36 5.06 14.54
CA ILE A 46 -13.58 5.70 14.03
C ILE A 46 -14.82 5.22 14.81
N GLY A 47 -14.90 3.93 15.15
CA GLY A 47 -16.04 3.36 15.88
C GLY A 47 -16.27 4.02 17.25
N HIS A 48 -15.20 4.44 17.92
CA HIS A 48 -15.30 5.23 19.16
C HIS A 48 -15.99 6.59 18.98
N ALA A 49 -16.09 7.12 17.76
CA ALA A 49 -16.78 8.37 17.44
C ALA A 49 -18.29 8.19 17.19
N ALA A 50 -18.89 7.08 17.61
CA ALA A 50 -20.32 6.74 17.46
C ALA A 50 -20.80 6.60 16.00
N MET A 51 -19.89 6.25 15.09
CA MET A 51 -20.20 5.86 13.71
C MET A 51 -20.20 4.32 13.57
N THR A 52 -21.07 3.77 12.72
CA THR A 52 -20.97 2.36 12.34
C THR A 52 -19.80 2.19 11.38
N VAL A 53 -18.94 1.19 11.65
CA VAL A 53 -17.74 0.94 10.85
C VAL A 53 -17.66 -0.55 10.52
N THR A 54 -17.40 -0.86 9.25
CA THR A 54 -17.15 -2.23 8.78
C THR A 54 -15.75 -2.32 8.17
N HIS A 55 -14.94 -3.24 8.66
CA HIS A 55 -13.63 -3.54 8.08
C HIS A 55 -13.75 -4.70 7.07
N ARG A 56 -13.51 -4.40 5.80
CA ARG A 56 -13.35 -5.36 4.71
C ARG A 56 -11.86 -5.71 4.58
N ALA A 57 -11.46 -6.76 5.27
CA ALA A 57 -10.07 -7.19 5.27
C ALA A 57 -9.67 -7.94 3.99
N GLU A 58 -8.37 -7.92 3.67
CA GLU A 58 -7.75 -8.76 2.63
C GLU A 58 -8.42 -8.65 1.26
N LEU A 59 -8.82 -7.45 0.84
CA LEU A 59 -9.52 -7.22 -0.42
C LEU A 59 -8.67 -7.51 -1.67
N GLY A 60 -7.35 -7.60 -1.51
CA GLY A 60 -6.39 -7.91 -2.57
C GLY A 60 -5.18 -6.96 -2.56
N GLY A 61 -4.55 -6.81 -3.72
CA GLY A 61 -3.38 -5.93 -3.91
C GLY A 61 -3.76 -4.48 -4.22
N THR A 62 -2.74 -3.66 -4.49
CA THR A 62 -2.86 -2.20 -4.66
C THR A 62 -3.98 -1.76 -5.61
N ARG A 63 -4.05 -2.30 -6.84
CA ARG A 63 -5.05 -1.86 -7.83
C ARG A 63 -6.48 -2.19 -7.41
N THR A 64 -6.69 -3.31 -6.72
CA THR A 64 -8.01 -3.72 -6.25
C THR A 64 -8.56 -2.72 -5.24
N LEU A 65 -7.75 -2.34 -4.24
CA LEU A 65 -8.16 -1.36 -3.24
C LEU A 65 -8.32 0.04 -3.82
N TRP A 66 -7.42 0.44 -4.72
CA TRP A 66 -7.57 1.72 -5.43
C TRP A 66 -8.90 1.78 -6.18
N GLY A 67 -9.25 0.72 -6.93
CA GLY A 67 -10.54 0.61 -7.61
C GLY A 67 -11.73 0.64 -6.66
N ALA A 68 -11.64 -0.09 -5.54
CA ALA A 68 -12.69 -0.10 -4.51
C ALA A 68 -12.89 1.27 -3.87
N LEU A 69 -11.81 2.02 -3.60
CA LEU A 69 -11.89 3.38 -3.07
C LEU A 69 -12.56 4.31 -4.08
N LEU A 70 -12.18 4.25 -5.35
CA LEU A 70 -12.79 5.07 -6.41
C LEU A 70 -14.27 4.73 -6.62
N ALA A 71 -14.64 3.46 -6.58
CA ALA A 71 -16.01 2.99 -6.70
C ALA A 71 -16.88 3.33 -5.46
N GLY A 72 -16.25 3.57 -4.31
CA GLY A 72 -16.95 3.82 -3.03
C GLY A 72 -17.33 2.58 -2.26
N ASP A 73 -16.78 1.43 -2.66
CA ASP A 73 -16.91 0.15 -1.94
C ASP A 73 -16.15 0.18 -0.61
N ILE A 74 -15.11 1.01 -0.50
CA ILE A 74 -14.41 1.38 0.72
C ILE A 74 -14.24 2.91 0.79
N ASP A 75 -14.10 3.43 2.00
CA ASP A 75 -14.02 4.86 2.31
C ASP A 75 -12.63 5.30 2.76
N ILE A 76 -11.89 4.39 3.40
CA ILE A 76 -10.55 4.63 3.91
C ILE A 76 -9.76 3.33 3.91
N TYR A 77 -8.47 3.40 3.58
CA TYR A 77 -7.56 2.27 3.70
C TYR A 77 -6.10 2.73 3.84
N PRO A 78 -5.21 1.90 4.42
CA PRO A 78 -3.79 2.22 4.51
C PRO A 78 -3.10 2.03 3.15
N GLU A 79 -2.30 3.00 2.75
CA GLU A 79 -1.52 3.01 1.51
C GLU A 79 -0.13 3.60 1.76
N TYR A 80 0.75 3.54 0.76
CA TYR A 80 2.15 3.94 0.89
C TYR A 80 2.54 4.95 -0.19
N THR A 81 3.29 5.98 0.19
CA THR A 81 3.70 7.06 -0.72
C THR A 81 4.42 6.55 -1.97
N GLY A 82 5.38 5.63 -1.82
CA GLY A 82 6.06 4.95 -2.93
C GLY A 82 5.11 4.21 -3.87
N THR A 83 4.11 3.51 -3.32
CA THR A 83 3.09 2.81 -4.12
C THR A 83 2.19 3.77 -4.87
N ILE A 84 1.84 4.90 -4.26
CA ILE A 84 1.05 5.94 -4.94
C ILE A 84 1.80 6.45 -6.18
N VAL A 85 3.09 6.76 -6.05
CA VAL A 85 3.86 7.36 -7.15
C VAL A 85 4.33 6.37 -8.20
N GLN A 86 4.58 5.11 -7.83
CA GLN A 86 5.09 4.10 -8.77
C GLN A 86 3.98 3.31 -9.46
N GLU A 87 2.88 3.02 -8.76
CA GLU A 87 1.87 2.08 -9.23
C GLU A 87 0.51 2.75 -9.50
N ILE A 88 -0.05 3.48 -8.53
CA ILE A 88 -1.38 4.12 -8.68
C ILE A 88 -1.32 5.27 -9.69
N LEU A 89 -0.33 6.15 -9.53
CA LEU A 89 -0.11 7.35 -10.34
C LEU A 89 1.22 7.28 -11.11
N GLY A 90 1.70 6.06 -11.43
CA GLY A 90 2.98 5.82 -12.12
C GLY A 90 3.16 6.51 -13.46
N HIS A 91 2.07 7.02 -14.05
CA HIS A 91 2.09 7.83 -15.27
C HIS A 91 2.44 9.32 -15.02
N ARG A 92 2.59 9.74 -13.77
CA ARG A 92 2.87 11.12 -13.36
C ARG A 92 4.24 11.21 -12.69
N ALA A 93 4.99 12.26 -13.01
CA ALA A 93 6.22 12.58 -12.30
C ALA A 93 5.90 13.34 -11.00
N LEU A 94 5.64 12.60 -9.92
CA LEU A 94 5.33 13.15 -8.60
C LEU A 94 6.55 13.06 -7.68
N THR A 95 6.98 14.18 -7.12
CA THR A 95 8.25 14.27 -6.38
C THR A 95 8.09 14.52 -4.89
N ASP A 96 6.92 14.97 -4.43
CA ASP A 96 6.68 15.30 -3.03
C ASP A 96 5.22 15.08 -2.59
N ALA A 97 4.98 15.14 -1.28
CA ALA A 97 3.67 14.93 -0.70
C ALA A 97 2.62 15.96 -1.15
N LYS A 98 3.02 17.19 -1.52
CA LYS A 98 2.11 18.22 -2.01
C LYS A 98 1.63 17.87 -3.43
N ALA A 99 2.54 17.45 -4.29
CA ALA A 99 2.24 16.97 -5.64
C ALA A 99 1.35 15.73 -5.59
N ILE A 100 1.64 14.78 -4.68
CA ILE A 100 0.79 13.59 -4.48
C ILE A 100 -0.62 13.99 -4.06
N ARG A 101 -0.79 14.87 -3.06
CA ARG A 101 -2.12 15.35 -2.62
C ARG A 101 -2.89 16.04 -3.74
N ALA A 102 -2.21 16.90 -4.51
CA ALA A 102 -2.85 17.59 -5.63
C ALA A 102 -3.33 16.61 -6.70
N ALA A 103 -2.51 15.60 -7.00
CA ALA A 103 -2.85 14.57 -7.98
C ALA A 103 -4.02 13.67 -7.52
N LEU A 104 -4.04 13.27 -6.24
CA LEU A 104 -5.14 12.47 -5.68
C LEU A 104 -6.46 13.24 -5.62
N ALA A 105 -6.40 14.56 -5.39
CA ALA A 105 -7.61 15.41 -5.35
C ALA A 105 -8.35 15.45 -6.70
N GLU A 106 -7.68 15.21 -7.82
CA GLU A 106 -8.31 15.07 -9.15
C GLU A 106 -9.26 13.85 -9.22
N TYR A 107 -9.10 12.89 -8.30
CA TYR A 107 -9.93 11.69 -8.14
C TYR A 107 -10.90 11.77 -6.96
N ASP A 108 -11.04 12.95 -6.34
CA ASP A 108 -11.77 13.14 -5.07
C ASP A 108 -11.24 12.25 -3.93
N VAL A 109 -9.92 12.00 -3.93
CA VAL A 109 -9.21 11.24 -2.89
C VAL A 109 -8.28 12.17 -2.12
N ARG A 110 -8.24 11.97 -0.81
CA ARG A 110 -7.36 12.67 0.13
C ARG A 110 -6.35 11.72 0.73
N MET A 111 -5.19 12.28 1.10
CA MET A 111 -4.10 11.57 1.75
C MET A 111 -3.79 12.23 3.09
N SER A 112 -3.66 11.43 4.15
CA SER A 112 -3.26 11.91 5.48
C SER A 112 -1.80 12.36 5.53
N ALA A 113 -1.36 12.88 6.68
CA ALA A 113 0.07 12.90 7.01
C ALA A 113 0.59 11.44 7.16
N PRO A 114 1.90 11.20 7.01
CA PRO A 114 2.50 9.89 7.29
C PRO A 114 2.16 9.39 8.69
N LEU A 115 1.95 8.07 8.82
CA LEU A 115 1.63 7.41 10.08
C LEU A 115 2.85 7.26 11.02
N GLY A 116 4.03 7.63 10.53
CA GLY A 116 5.26 7.68 11.34
C GLY A 116 6.21 6.49 11.12
N PHE A 117 5.98 5.67 10.10
CA PHE A 117 6.89 4.60 9.72
C PHE A 117 6.97 4.42 8.19
N ASN A 118 8.08 3.85 7.74
CA ASN A 118 8.37 3.52 6.34
C ASN A 118 8.36 2.00 6.18
N ASN A 119 7.60 1.50 5.22
CA ASN A 119 7.54 0.08 4.89
C ASN A 119 8.02 -0.16 3.45
N THR A 120 9.31 0.04 3.22
CA THR A 120 9.89 -0.08 1.88
C THR A 120 9.93 -1.53 1.40
N TYR A 121 9.81 -1.72 0.09
CA TYR A 121 10.27 -2.94 -0.55
C TYR A 121 11.75 -3.16 -0.27
N ALA A 122 12.11 -4.44 -0.16
CA ALA A 122 13.48 -4.91 -0.15
C ALA A 122 13.54 -6.30 -0.80
N VAL A 123 14.74 -6.84 -0.98
CA VAL A 123 14.95 -8.26 -1.32
C VAL A 123 15.69 -8.90 -0.18
N GLY A 124 15.29 -10.10 0.21
CA GLY A 124 15.94 -10.84 1.28
C GLY A 124 16.22 -12.29 0.95
N MET A 125 17.16 -12.84 1.72
CA MET A 125 17.62 -14.21 1.63
C MET A 125 17.71 -14.80 3.04
N ARG A 126 17.67 -16.12 3.17
CA ARG A 126 18.06 -16.76 4.44
C ARG A 126 19.51 -16.40 4.78
N ARG A 127 19.76 -16.00 6.03
CA ARG A 127 21.10 -15.58 6.50
C ARG A 127 22.18 -16.61 6.14
N VAL A 128 21.94 -17.87 6.48
CA VAL A 128 22.88 -18.98 6.20
C VAL A 128 23.23 -19.06 4.71
N ARG A 129 22.25 -18.87 3.82
CA ARG A 129 22.48 -18.94 2.38
C ARG A 129 23.22 -17.72 1.85
N ALA A 130 22.86 -16.53 2.34
CA ALA A 130 23.54 -15.28 2.01
C ALA A 130 25.02 -15.34 2.44
N GLU A 131 25.31 -15.83 3.65
CA GLU A 131 26.67 -15.99 4.16
C GLU A 131 27.49 -17.01 3.35
N GLN A 132 26.91 -18.16 3.01
CA GLN A 132 27.57 -19.16 2.16
C GLN A 132 27.99 -18.62 0.80
N LEU A 133 27.20 -17.71 0.24
CA LEU A 133 27.44 -17.11 -1.07
C LEU A 133 28.16 -15.76 -0.99
N ASN A 134 28.41 -15.23 0.21
CA ASN A 134 28.93 -13.89 0.46
C ASN A 134 28.08 -12.77 -0.17
N ILE A 135 26.75 -12.90 -0.12
CA ILE A 135 25.80 -11.90 -0.62
C ILE A 135 25.34 -11.01 0.53
N ARG A 136 25.50 -9.69 0.40
CA ARG A 136 25.04 -8.69 1.38
C ARG A 136 24.19 -7.57 0.78
N LYS A 137 24.34 -7.33 -0.51
CA LYS A 137 23.69 -6.24 -1.24
C LYS A 137 23.13 -6.71 -2.57
N LEU A 138 22.21 -5.94 -3.13
CA LEU A 138 21.57 -6.27 -4.41
C LEU A 138 22.58 -6.42 -5.55
N SER A 139 23.64 -5.61 -5.59
CA SER A 139 24.67 -5.75 -6.62
C SER A 139 25.48 -7.04 -6.56
N ASP A 140 25.54 -7.72 -5.42
CA ASP A 140 26.24 -9.01 -5.32
C ASP A 140 25.52 -10.10 -6.13
N LEU A 141 24.20 -10.00 -6.27
CA LEU A 141 23.37 -10.96 -7.02
C LEU A 141 23.80 -11.12 -8.49
N VAL A 142 24.46 -10.11 -9.08
CA VAL A 142 25.00 -10.18 -10.45
C VAL A 142 25.92 -11.38 -10.65
N SER A 143 26.66 -11.78 -9.61
CA SER A 143 27.61 -12.92 -9.68
C SER A 143 26.95 -14.29 -9.52
N HIS A 144 25.62 -14.35 -9.32
CA HIS A 144 24.90 -15.57 -8.98
C HIS A 144 23.70 -15.83 -9.91
N PRO A 145 23.92 -16.08 -11.22
CA PRO A 145 22.84 -16.24 -12.21
C PRO A 145 21.94 -17.46 -12.00
N LYS A 146 22.40 -18.43 -11.19
CA LYS A 146 21.66 -19.68 -10.91
C LYS A 146 20.76 -19.60 -9.68
N LEU A 147 20.67 -18.45 -9.00
CA LEU A 147 19.75 -18.30 -7.89
C LEU A 147 18.32 -18.40 -8.39
N ARG A 148 17.49 -19.09 -7.60
CA ARG A 148 16.06 -19.20 -7.83
C ARG A 148 15.37 -18.10 -7.05
N LEU A 149 14.69 -17.21 -7.73
CA LEU A 149 14.02 -16.09 -7.09
C LEU A 149 12.51 -16.33 -7.12
N GLY A 150 11.86 -16.14 -5.98
CA GLY A 150 10.41 -16.17 -5.88
C GLY A 150 9.95 -14.84 -5.36
N PHE A 151 9.15 -14.10 -6.13
CA PHE A 151 8.64 -12.80 -5.72
C PHE A 151 7.12 -12.82 -5.63
N SER A 152 6.54 -11.93 -4.83
CA SER A 152 5.10 -11.70 -4.81
C SER A 152 4.59 -11.39 -6.22
N SER A 153 3.37 -11.84 -6.53
CA SER A 153 2.77 -11.55 -7.84
C SER A 153 2.67 -10.05 -8.11
N GLU A 154 2.40 -9.24 -7.07
CA GLU A 154 2.42 -7.78 -7.17
C GLU A 154 3.81 -7.26 -7.55
N PHE A 155 4.89 -7.75 -6.92
CA PHE A 155 6.25 -7.33 -7.28
C PHE A 155 6.67 -7.79 -8.68
N MET A 156 6.10 -8.86 -9.21
CA MET A 156 6.35 -9.29 -10.60
C MET A 156 5.67 -8.37 -11.62
N ASP A 157 4.45 -7.92 -11.34
CA ASP A 157 3.61 -7.16 -12.28
C ASP A 157 3.94 -5.66 -12.31
N ARG A 158 4.54 -5.15 -11.24
CA ARG A 158 4.88 -3.73 -11.09
C ARG A 158 6.07 -3.30 -11.94
N ALA A 159 6.00 -2.07 -12.45
CA ALA A 159 7.10 -1.47 -13.21
C ALA A 159 8.34 -1.20 -12.33
N ASP A 160 8.12 -0.80 -11.08
CA ASP A 160 9.14 -0.66 -10.04
C ASP A 160 9.48 -2.00 -9.36
N GLY A 161 8.86 -3.10 -9.78
CA GLY A 161 9.11 -4.45 -9.27
C GLY A 161 10.31 -5.15 -9.92
N TRP A 162 10.24 -6.48 -10.06
CA TRP A 162 11.37 -7.31 -10.52
C TRP A 162 11.94 -6.84 -11.86
N SER A 163 11.08 -6.52 -12.84
CA SER A 163 11.54 -6.15 -14.18
C SER A 163 12.37 -4.86 -14.18
N GLY A 164 12.00 -3.88 -13.35
CA GLY A 164 12.73 -2.62 -13.18
C GLY A 164 14.01 -2.83 -12.38
N LEU A 165 13.93 -3.60 -11.29
CA LEU A 165 15.07 -3.91 -10.43
C LEU A 165 16.17 -4.63 -11.21
N ALA A 166 15.79 -5.67 -11.97
CA ALA A 166 16.72 -6.47 -12.77
C ALA A 166 17.43 -5.61 -13.82
N ARG A 167 16.72 -4.68 -14.49
CA ARG A 167 17.34 -3.73 -15.44
C ARG A 167 18.29 -2.76 -14.74
N HIS A 168 17.91 -2.22 -13.59
CA HIS A 168 18.71 -1.23 -12.87
C HIS A 168 20.03 -1.81 -12.36
N TYR A 169 19.99 -3.04 -11.85
CA TYR A 169 21.16 -3.72 -11.29
C TYR A 169 21.92 -4.59 -12.30
N GLY A 170 21.33 -4.92 -13.45
CA GLY A 170 21.89 -5.88 -14.40
C GLY A 170 21.82 -7.31 -13.89
N LEU A 171 20.72 -7.69 -13.24
CA LEU A 171 20.55 -8.99 -12.61
C LEU A 171 20.30 -10.10 -13.67
N PRO A 172 21.13 -11.16 -13.72
CA PRO A 172 21.08 -12.15 -14.78
C PRO A 172 20.17 -13.35 -14.50
N GLN A 173 19.49 -13.41 -13.35
CA GLN A 173 18.69 -14.55 -12.94
C GLN A 173 17.52 -14.78 -13.90
N THR A 174 17.37 -16.02 -14.35
CA THR A 174 16.29 -16.45 -15.26
C THR A 174 15.26 -17.34 -14.58
N ASP A 175 15.62 -18.00 -13.48
CA ASP A 175 14.69 -18.78 -12.67
C ASP A 175 14.00 -17.85 -11.66
N VAL A 176 13.01 -17.11 -12.16
CA VAL A 176 12.25 -16.12 -11.41
C VAL A 176 10.77 -16.39 -11.58
N ARG A 177 10.05 -16.53 -10.47
CA ARG A 177 8.63 -16.90 -10.47
C ARG A 177 7.82 -16.04 -9.50
N GLY A 178 6.57 -15.79 -9.90
CA GLY A 178 5.55 -15.21 -9.03
C GLY A 178 5.06 -16.25 -8.03
N LEU A 179 4.98 -15.86 -6.76
CA LEU A 179 4.46 -16.64 -5.65
C LEU A 179 3.46 -15.78 -4.86
N ASP A 180 2.65 -16.43 -4.03
CA ASP A 180 1.98 -15.75 -2.94
C ASP A 180 3.02 -15.34 -1.87
N HIS A 181 2.82 -14.21 -1.21
CA HIS A 181 3.80 -13.63 -0.26
C HIS A 181 4.15 -14.62 0.86
N ASP A 182 3.13 -15.24 1.46
CA ASP A 182 3.33 -16.21 2.54
C ASP A 182 3.95 -17.53 2.06
N LEU A 183 3.71 -17.89 0.80
CA LEU A 183 4.33 -19.06 0.18
C LEU A 183 5.80 -18.80 -0.15
N ALA A 184 6.19 -17.57 -0.48
CA ALA A 184 7.58 -17.24 -0.75
C ALA A 184 8.47 -17.45 0.48
N TYR A 185 7.99 -17.07 1.67
CA TYR A 185 8.69 -17.33 2.94
C TYR A 185 8.87 -18.82 3.23
N ARG A 186 7.85 -19.64 2.98
CA ARG A 186 7.96 -21.10 3.10
C ARG A 186 8.92 -21.68 2.06
N GLY A 187 8.93 -21.14 0.86
CA GLY A 187 9.88 -21.50 -0.19
C GLY A 187 11.33 -21.18 0.19
N LEU A 188 11.57 -20.05 0.87
CA LEU A 188 12.89 -19.73 1.42
C LEU A 188 13.31 -20.75 2.48
N GLU A 189 12.43 -21.05 3.44
CA GLU A 189 12.70 -22.01 4.51
C GLU A 189 13.04 -23.40 3.96
N ALA A 190 12.23 -23.90 3.02
CA ALA A 190 12.43 -25.19 2.35
C ALA A 190 13.62 -25.21 1.39
N GLY A 191 14.23 -24.05 1.09
CA GLY A 191 15.32 -23.94 0.12
C GLY A 191 14.86 -24.20 -1.31
N GLU A 192 13.59 -23.93 -1.62
CA GLU A 192 13.03 -23.98 -2.97
C GLU A 192 13.30 -22.70 -3.76
N ILE A 193 13.44 -21.57 -3.06
CA ILE A 193 13.94 -20.30 -3.58
C ILE A 193 15.10 -19.81 -2.70
N ASP A 194 15.96 -18.99 -3.29
CA ASP A 194 17.14 -18.41 -2.64
C ASP A 194 16.89 -16.96 -2.16
N ALA A 195 15.98 -16.21 -2.81
CA ALA A 195 15.57 -14.86 -2.40
C ALA A 195 14.10 -14.54 -2.74
N THR A 196 13.52 -13.59 -2.01
CA THR A 196 12.17 -13.02 -2.23
C THR A 196 12.14 -11.53 -1.95
N ASP A 197 11.10 -10.84 -2.41
CA ASP A 197 10.77 -9.49 -1.96
C ASP A 197 10.24 -9.54 -0.52
N LEU A 198 10.60 -8.52 0.24
CA LEU A 198 10.21 -8.33 1.63
C LEU A 198 9.63 -6.94 1.79
N TYR A 199 8.78 -6.79 2.79
CA TYR A 199 8.48 -5.49 3.36
C TYR A 199 9.36 -5.27 4.60
N ALA A 200 9.90 -4.06 4.78
CA ALA A 200 10.82 -3.76 5.89
C ALA A 200 10.22 -4.02 7.29
N THR A 201 8.90 -4.08 7.41
CA THR A 201 8.18 -4.37 8.65
C THR A 201 7.72 -5.83 8.80
N ASP A 202 8.02 -6.71 7.84
CA ASP A 202 7.61 -8.12 7.89
C ASP A 202 8.21 -8.83 9.11
N ALA A 203 7.34 -9.47 9.90
CA ALA A 203 7.73 -10.21 11.10
C ALA A 203 8.56 -11.46 10.74
N GLU A 204 8.31 -11.99 9.55
CA GLU A 204 8.94 -13.13 8.91
C GLU A 204 10.45 -12.94 8.77
N ILE A 205 10.93 -11.69 8.64
CA ILE A 205 12.37 -11.39 8.59
C ILE A 205 13.06 -11.92 9.84
N ARG A 206 12.49 -11.67 11.02
CA ARG A 206 13.04 -12.17 12.28
C ARG A 206 12.76 -13.66 12.46
N TYR A 207 11.55 -14.10 12.11
CA TYR A 207 11.12 -15.48 12.32
C TYR A 207 11.97 -16.49 11.53
N TYR A 208 12.24 -16.21 10.24
CA TYR A 208 13.01 -17.07 9.35
C TYR A 208 14.52 -16.77 9.32
N ASP A 209 14.99 -15.86 10.19
CA ASP A 209 16.37 -15.35 10.22
C ASP A 209 16.86 -14.93 8.82
N LEU A 210 16.13 -13.98 8.23
CA LEU A 210 16.45 -13.43 6.93
C LEU A 210 17.43 -12.27 7.05
N VAL A 211 18.26 -12.13 6.02
CA VAL A 211 19.04 -10.95 5.73
C VAL A 211 18.31 -10.15 4.67
N VAL A 212 18.02 -8.89 4.98
CA VAL A 212 17.61 -7.89 4.01
C VAL A 212 18.88 -7.43 3.27
N LEU A 213 18.88 -7.56 1.95
CA LEU A 213 19.99 -7.11 1.11
C LEU A 213 20.01 -5.59 1.04
N GLU A 214 21.18 -5.00 1.21
CA GLU A 214 21.37 -3.56 1.03
C GLU A 214 21.06 -3.15 -0.41
N ASP A 215 20.19 -2.15 -0.58
CA ASP A 215 19.91 -1.48 -1.84
C ASP A 215 21.00 -0.43 -2.14
N ASP A 216 22.18 -0.91 -2.53
CA ASP A 216 23.41 -0.12 -2.66
C ASP A 216 23.41 0.90 -3.82
N ARG A 217 22.34 0.93 -4.63
CA ARG A 217 22.11 1.91 -5.70
C ARG A 217 20.81 2.71 -5.53
N HIS A 218 20.14 2.58 -4.38
CA HIS A 218 18.95 3.36 -4.02
C HIS A 218 17.83 3.27 -5.06
N TYR A 219 17.50 2.04 -5.46
CA TYR A 219 16.44 1.78 -6.43
C TYR A 219 15.03 1.99 -5.83
N PHE A 220 14.80 1.54 -4.59
CA PHE A 220 13.48 1.66 -3.96
C PHE A 220 13.26 3.06 -3.37
N PRO A 221 12.13 3.72 -3.64
CA PRO A 221 11.77 4.96 -2.97
C PRO A 221 11.37 4.69 -1.51
N ALA A 222 11.09 5.76 -0.76
CA ALA A 222 10.40 5.61 0.52
C ALA A 222 8.93 5.23 0.30
N TYR A 223 8.43 4.36 1.18
CA TYR A 223 7.05 3.89 1.26
C TYR A 223 6.50 4.25 2.65
N ASP A 224 6.37 5.55 2.90
CA ASP A 224 5.76 6.04 4.14
C ASP A 224 4.28 5.66 4.16
N ALA A 225 3.84 5.01 5.23
CA ALA A 225 2.44 4.64 5.39
C ALA A 225 1.56 5.89 5.58
N VAL A 226 0.41 5.92 4.91
CA VAL A 226 -0.59 7.00 4.92
C VAL A 226 -1.99 6.40 4.86
N TRP A 227 -3.01 7.17 5.20
CA TRP A 227 -4.39 6.84 4.85
C TRP A 227 -4.75 7.47 3.51
N LEU A 228 -5.34 6.70 2.60
CA LEU A 228 -6.15 7.24 1.51
C LEU A 228 -7.62 7.13 1.86
N TYR A 229 -8.36 8.21 1.61
CA TYR A 229 -9.78 8.29 1.97
C TYR A 229 -10.54 9.28 1.09
N ARG A 230 -11.86 9.20 1.09
CA ARG A 230 -12.78 10.17 0.46
C ARG A 230 -13.46 11.05 1.50
#